data_AF-A0A6B3ESG0-F1
#
_entry.id   AF-A0A6B3ESG0-F1
#
_cell.length_a   1.000
_cell.length_b   1.000
_cell.length_c   1.000
_cell.angle_alpha   90.00
_cell.angle_beta   90.00
_cell.angle_gamma   90.00
#
_symmetry.space_group_name_H-M   'P 1'
#
loop_
_entity.id
_entity.type
_entity.pdbx_description
1 polymer ?
#
loop_
_entity_poly.entity_id
_entity_poly.type
_entity_poly.pdbx_seq_one_letter_code
_entity_poly.pdbx_strand_id
1 'polypeptide(L)'
;VAPDLVGRLSRWTSEVDAFATYRIDEQLAKALDRKVWLPSGGSLVIDKTEAMIVVDVNTGKFTGQGGNLEETVTRNNLEAAE
;
A
#
# COMPACT_ATOMS: atom_id res chain seq x y z
N VAL A 1 -1.50 9.47 28.55
CA VAL A 1 -1.30 10.67 27.70
C VAL A 1 0.21 10.89 27.56
N ALA A 2 0.72 11.32 26.40
CA ALA A 2 2.17 11.41 26.08
C ALA A 2 2.67 12.88 26.07
N PRO A 3 3.00 13.48 27.23
CA PRO A 3 3.40 14.89 27.36
C PRO A 3 4.78 15.19 26.76
N ASP A 4 5.62 14.18 26.58
CA ASP A 4 6.92 14.26 25.91
C ASP A 4 6.82 14.63 24.42
N LEU A 5 5.68 14.40 23.79
CA LEU A 5 5.45 14.72 22.37
C LEU A 5 5.03 16.17 22.12
N VAL A 6 4.75 16.96 23.17
CA VAL A 6 4.23 18.34 23.03
C VAL A 6 5.16 19.22 22.19
N GLY A 7 6.48 19.06 22.34
CA GLY A 7 7.47 19.81 21.56
C GLY A 7 7.49 19.48 20.06
N ARG A 8 6.83 18.40 19.63
CA ARG A 8 6.71 18.01 18.21
C ARG A 8 5.49 18.60 17.53
N LEU A 9 4.57 19.21 18.29
CA LEU A 9 3.37 19.82 17.74
C LEU A 9 3.70 21.14 17.07
N SER A 10 3.32 21.28 15.80
CA SER A 10 3.39 22.54 15.07
C SER A 10 2.01 22.88 14.51
N ARG A 11 1.63 24.15 14.59
CA ARG A 11 0.38 24.62 13.98
C ARG A 11 0.61 24.82 12.49
N TRP A 12 -0.23 24.19 11.66
CA TRP A 12 -0.29 24.49 10.24
C TRP A 12 -0.90 25.89 10.03
N THR A 13 -0.20 26.76 9.31
CA THR A 13 -0.60 28.15 9.07
C THR A 13 -0.65 28.53 7.60
N SER A 14 -0.35 27.60 6.69
CA SER A 14 -0.46 27.81 5.25
C SER A 14 -1.93 27.78 4.83
N GLU A 15 -2.26 28.57 3.80
CA GLU A 15 -3.54 28.51 3.10
C GLU A 15 -3.66 27.25 2.20
N VAL A 16 -2.53 26.61 1.89
CA VAL A 16 -2.49 25.34 1.16
C VAL A 16 -2.70 24.20 2.14
N ASP A 17 -3.51 23.21 1.76
CA ASP A 17 -3.76 22.02 2.56
C ASP A 17 -2.46 21.24 2.90
N ALA A 18 -2.40 20.71 4.12
CA ALA A 18 -1.22 20.00 4.61
C ALA A 18 -0.98 18.68 3.87
N PHE A 19 -2.04 17.92 3.56
CA PHE A 19 -1.91 16.65 2.85
C PHE A 19 -1.49 16.87 1.41
N ALA A 20 -2.01 17.93 0.78
CA ALA A 20 -1.58 18.35 -0.54
C ALA A 20 -0.09 18.74 -0.54
N THR A 21 0.35 19.50 0.47
CA THR A 21 1.75 19.93 0.59
C THR A 21 2.71 18.75 0.75
N TYR A 22 2.31 17.73 1.52
CA TYR A 22 3.11 16.52 1.72
C TYR A 22 2.82 15.40 0.69
N ARG A 23 2.00 15.68 -0.33
CA ARG A 23 1.59 14.72 -1.37
C ARG A 23 0.97 13.44 -0.81
N ILE A 24 0.28 13.55 0.33
CA ILE A 24 -0.39 12.43 1.00
C ILE A 24 -1.66 12.04 0.26
N ASP A 25 -2.34 12.99 -0.40
CA ASP A 25 -3.61 12.72 -1.11
C ASP A 25 -3.47 11.61 -2.17
N GLU A 26 -2.37 11.61 -2.95
CA GLU A 26 -2.11 10.57 -3.94
C GLU A 26 -1.92 9.20 -3.30
N GLN A 27 -1.27 9.14 -2.14
CA GLN A 27 -1.06 7.89 -1.40
C GLN A 27 -2.37 7.42 -0.77
N LEU A 28 -3.17 8.33 -0.23
CA LEU A 28 -4.46 8.03 0.36
C LEU A 28 -5.44 7.51 -0.68
N ALA A 29 -5.51 8.15 -1.85
CA ALA A 29 -6.34 7.70 -2.96
C ALA A 29 -5.98 6.28 -3.42
N LYS A 30 -4.67 5.97 -3.51
CA LYS A 30 -4.19 4.60 -3.81
C LYS A 30 -4.52 3.60 -2.70
N ALA A 31 -4.38 3.99 -1.43
CA ALA A 31 -4.65 3.13 -0.28
C ALA A 31 -6.14 2.82 -0.11
N LEU A 32 -7.01 3.70 -0.60
CA LEU A 32 -8.46 3.50 -0.62
C LEU A 32 -8.95 2.74 -1.85
N ASP A 33 -8.08 2.50 -2.84
CA ASP A 33 -8.44 1.70 -4.01
C ASP A 33 -8.59 0.23 -3.58
N ARG A 34 -9.60 -0.44 -4.15
CA ARG A 34 -9.85 -1.86 -3.95
C ARG A 34 -8.68 -2.71 -4.45
N LYS A 35 -7.96 -2.22 -5.48
CA LYS A 35 -6.82 -2.90 -6.09
C LYS A 35 -5.52 -2.16 -5.83
N VAL A 36 -4.56 -2.84 -5.23
CA VAL A 36 -3.20 -2.33 -4.99
C VAL A 36 -2.22 -3.02 -5.92
N TRP A 37 -1.37 -2.27 -6.61
CA TRP A 37 -0.35 -2.82 -7.50
C TRP A 37 0.96 -3.04 -6.75
N LEU A 38 1.55 -4.22 -6.94
CA LEU A 38 2.85 -4.56 -6.39
C LEU A 38 3.96 -4.14 -7.36
N PRO A 39 5.12 -3.64 -6.88
CA PRO A 39 6.28 -3.34 -7.71
C PRO A 39 6.72 -4.47 -8.66
N SER A 40 6.57 -5.74 -8.28
CA SER A 40 6.83 -6.89 -9.16
C SER A 40 5.86 -7.06 -10.34
N GLY A 41 4.80 -6.24 -10.40
CA GLY A 41 3.76 -6.29 -11.43
C GLY A 41 2.56 -7.17 -11.06
N GLY A 42 2.55 -7.77 -9.86
CA GLY A 42 1.37 -8.39 -9.26
C GLY A 42 0.37 -7.38 -8.69
N SER A 43 -0.67 -7.87 -8.02
CA SER A 43 -1.64 -7.00 -7.36
C SER A 43 -2.36 -7.67 -6.20
N LEU A 44 -2.71 -6.86 -5.19
CA LEU A 44 -3.64 -7.23 -4.13
C LEU A 44 -5.05 -6.76 -4.49
N VAL A 45 -6.05 -7.58 -4.19
CA VAL A 45 -7.46 -7.19 -4.23
C VAL A 45 -8.02 -7.31 -2.83
N ILE A 46 -8.50 -6.20 -2.27
CA ILE A 46 -8.95 -6.12 -0.88
C ILE A 46 -10.47 -5.93 -0.87
N ASP A 47 -11.19 -6.94 -0.40
CA ASP A 47 -12.64 -6.96 -0.33
C ASP A 47 -13.14 -6.99 1.11
N LYS A 48 -14.09 -6.09 1.41
CA LYS A 48 -14.81 -6.10 2.67
C LYS A 48 -16.06 -6.96 2.53
N THR A 49 -16.19 -7.96 3.39
CA THR A 49 -17.38 -8.79 3.53
C THR A 49 -18.05 -8.55 4.88
N GLU A 50 -19.14 -9.27 5.18
CA GLU A 50 -19.92 -9.08 6.41
C GLU A 50 -19.14 -9.42 7.69
N ALA A 51 -18.28 -10.44 7.63
CA ALA A 51 -17.59 -10.98 8.80
C ALA A 51 -16.06 -10.78 8.76
N MET A 52 -15.49 -10.49 7.58
CA MET A 52 -14.04 -10.40 7.43
C MET A 52 -13.59 -9.56 6.23
N ILE A 53 -12.31 -9.22 6.21
CA ILE A 53 -11.64 -8.67 5.04
C ILE A 53 -10.94 -9.81 4.30
N VAL A 54 -11.18 -9.91 3.00
CA VAL A 54 -10.53 -10.87 2.11
C VAL A 54 -9.47 -10.13 1.33
N VAL A 55 -8.24 -10.67 1.33
CA VAL A 55 -7.13 -10.15 0.53
C VAL A 55 -6.68 -11.24 -0.42
N ASP A 56 -6.85 -11.00 -1.72
CA ASP A 56 -6.40 -11.90 -2.78
C ASP A 56 -5.08 -11.40 -3.39
N VAL A 57 -4.14 -12.33 -3.60
CA VAL A 57 -2.79 -12.04 -4.07
C VAL A 57 -2.62 -12.58 -5.48
N ASN A 58 -2.53 -11.69 -6.45
CA ASN A 58 -2.36 -12.03 -7.86
C ASN A 58 -0.92 -11.82 -8.29
N THR A 59 -0.33 -12.82 -8.95
CA THR A 59 0.99 -12.67 -9.58
C THR A 59 0.88 -11.92 -10.90
N GLY A 60 1.92 -11.17 -11.25
CA GLY A 60 2.05 -10.54 -12.56
C GLY A 60 2.20 -11.57 -13.69
N LYS A 61 2.13 -11.10 -14.95
CA LYS A 61 2.30 -11.97 -16.12
C LYS A 61 3.69 -12.62 -16.11
N PHE A 62 3.74 -13.94 -15.98
CA PHE A 62 4.99 -14.69 -16.07
C PHE A 62 5.57 -14.60 -17.49
N THR A 63 6.77 -14.05 -17.63
CA THR A 63 7.45 -13.88 -18.92
C THR A 63 8.47 -14.98 -19.22
N GLY A 64 8.71 -15.91 -18.28
CA GLY A 64 9.70 -16.99 -18.43
C GLY A 64 11.16 -16.53 -18.46
N GLN A 65 11.42 -15.21 -18.47
CA GLN A 65 12.76 -14.64 -18.40
C GLN A 65 13.09 -14.30 -16.94
N GLY A 66 13.90 -15.14 -16.29
CA GLY A 66 14.56 -14.78 -15.03
C GLY A 66 14.37 -15.72 -13.83
N GLY A 67 13.83 -16.92 -13.98
CA GLY A 67 13.80 -17.91 -12.88
C GLY A 67 12.65 -18.92 -12.96
N ASN A 68 12.55 -19.75 -11.92
CA ASN A 68 11.45 -20.70 -11.73
C ASN A 68 10.16 -19.93 -11.36
N LEU A 69 9.00 -20.45 -11.77
CA LEU A 69 7.68 -19.94 -11.37
C LEU A 69 7.55 -19.87 -9.84
N GLU A 70 8.05 -20.88 -9.13
CA GLU A 70 7.99 -20.96 -7.67
C GLU A 70 8.69 -19.78 -6.96
N GLU A 71 9.86 -19.37 -7.46
CA GLU A 71 10.60 -18.23 -6.93
C GLU A 71 9.83 -16.92 -7.19
N THR A 72 9.18 -16.81 -8.35
CA THR A 72 8.35 -15.65 -8.71
C THR A 72 7.15 -15.52 -7.77
N VAL A 73 6.47 -16.64 -7.51
CA VAL A 73 5.33 -16.70 -6.58
C VAL A 73 5.78 -16.37 -5.16
N THR A 74 6.91 -16.93 -4.71
CA THR A 74 7.47 -16.69 -3.38
C THR A 74 7.78 -15.21 -3.18
N ARG A 75 8.46 -14.58 -4.14
CA ARG A 75 8.77 -13.14 -4.09
C ARG A 75 7.50 -12.29 -4.06
N ASN A 76 6.51 -12.59 -4.89
CA ASN A 76 5.24 -11.85 -4.93
C ASN A 76 4.50 -11.94 -3.59
N ASN A 77 4.52 -13.10 -2.92
CA ASN A 77 3.88 -13.28 -1.62
C ASN A 77 4.61 -12.57 -0.49
N LEU A 78 5.96 -12.51 -0.53
CA LEU A 78 6.73 -11.73 0.44
C LEU A 78 6.45 -10.23 0.29
N GLU A 79 6.43 -9.74 -0.95
CA GLU A 79 6.09 -8.34 -1.26
C GLU A 79 4.64 -8.00 -0.89
N ALA A 80 3.71 -8.94 -1.06
CA ALA A 80 2.32 -8.78 -0.60
C ALA A 80 2.17 -8.65 0.92
N ALA A 81 3.18 -9.10 1.68
CA ALA A 81 3.17 -9.08 3.14
C ALA A 81 3.86 -7.85 3.76
N GLU A 82 4.64 -7.09 2.97
CA GLU A 82 5.29 -5.83 3.39
C GLU A 82 4.38 -4.61 3.20
#